data_AF-A0A1Z5SEJ9-F1
#
_entry.id   AF-A0A1Z5SEJ9-F1
#
_cell.length_a   1.000
_cell.length_b   1.000
_cell.length_c   1.000
_cell.angle_alpha   90.00
_cell.angle_beta   90.00
_cell.angle_gamma   90.00
#
_symmetry.space_group_name_H-M   'P 1'
#
loop_
_entity.id
_entity.type
_entity.pdbx_description
1 polymer ?
#
loop_
_entity_poly.entity_id
_entity_poly.type
_entity_poly.pdbx_seq_one_letter_code
_entity_poly.pdbx_strand_id
1 'polypeptide(L)'
;MKKRIPILLLLAGIAVTCGYLFHKISWIGRMGINLAYNEYEIFKSWWRSSLLVFAIYILIYLVHYFISKDKGRGRVIVINTVSMLIAIAGLYYTYHDFRTDFSHRIAGERFHLGFYLFWLGWTVINLHFIISKPKEIAKP
;
A
#
# COMPACT_ATOMS: atom_id res chain seq x y z
N MET A 1 14.83 -14.66 10.89
CA MET A 1 14.25 -13.32 11.22
C MET A 1 15.03 -12.05 10.77
N LYS A 2 16.32 -11.84 11.07
CA LYS A 2 17.03 -10.54 10.88
C LYS A 2 16.96 -9.92 9.47
N LYS A 3 16.92 -10.74 8.41
CA LYS A 3 16.86 -10.27 7.00
C LYS A 3 15.52 -9.64 6.60
N ARG A 4 14.46 -9.82 7.40
CA ARG A 4 13.11 -9.31 7.11
C ARG A 4 12.78 -8.02 7.87
N ILE A 5 13.55 -7.68 8.90
CA ILE A 5 13.36 -6.45 9.68
C ILE A 5 13.47 -5.20 8.80
N PRO A 6 14.47 -5.08 7.87
CA PRO A 6 14.60 -3.86 7.07
C PRO A 6 13.38 -3.59 6.18
N ILE A 7 12.82 -4.61 5.53
CA ILE A 7 11.63 -4.45 4.69
C ILE A 7 10.40 -4.10 5.52
N LEU A 8 10.22 -4.70 6.70
CA LEU A 8 9.09 -4.36 7.58
C LEU A 8 9.20 -2.93 8.14
N LEU A 9 10.41 -2.46 8.47
CA LEU A 9 10.64 -1.09 8.90
C LEU A 9 10.38 -0.09 7.76
N LEU A 10 10.81 -0.43 6.53
CA LEU A 10 10.50 0.38 5.35
C LEU A 10 8.99 0.48 5.14
N LEU A 11 8.26 -0.64 5.21
CA LEU A 11 6.80 -0.65 5.08
C LEU A 11 6.11 0.15 6.19
N ALA A 12 6.61 0.08 7.42
CA ALA A 12 6.12 0.91 8.51
C ALA A 12 6.34 2.41 8.23
N GLY A 13 7.53 2.80 7.74
CA GLY A 13 7.82 4.18 7.35
C GLY A 13 6.93 4.69 6.22
N ILE A 14 6.70 3.85 5.20
CA ILE A 14 5.77 4.16 4.10
C ILE A 14 4.34 4.30 4.65
N ALA A 15 3.87 3.39 5.50
CA ALA A 15 2.54 3.43 6.08
C ALA A 15 2.31 4.68 6.96
N VAL A 16 3.30 5.07 7.75
CA VAL A 16 3.28 6.33 8.52
C VAL A 16 3.15 7.52 7.56
N THR A 17 3.94 7.54 6.48
CA THR A 17 3.89 8.60 5.49
C THR A 17 2.53 8.64 4.77
N CYS A 18 1.96 7.50 4.39
CA CYS A 18 0.61 7.42 3.81
C CYS A 18 -0.44 8.00 4.76
N GLY A 19 -0.46 7.58 6.02
CA GLY A 19 -1.43 8.09 6.99
C GLY A 19 -1.27 9.58 7.29
N TYR A 20 -0.03 10.09 7.33
CA TYR A 20 0.23 11.51 7.41
C TYR A 20 -0.33 12.27 6.19
N LEU A 21 -0.12 11.75 4.98
CA LEU A 21 -0.63 12.33 3.75
C LEU A 21 -2.16 12.29 3.67
N PHE A 22 -2.81 11.21 4.08
CA PHE A 22 -4.27 11.10 4.15
C PHE A 22 -4.88 12.13 5.11
N HIS A 23 -4.25 12.34 6.26
CA HIS A 23 -4.68 13.35 7.22
C HIS A 23 -4.66 14.78 6.64
N LYS A 24 -3.82 15.03 5.62
CA LYS A 24 -3.72 16.30 4.87
C LYS A 24 -4.74 16.43 3.74
N ILE A 25 -5.86 15.72 3.80
CA ILE A 25 -7.04 15.98 2.96
C ILE A 25 -7.45 17.45 3.04
N SER A 26 -7.88 18.01 1.89
CA SER A 26 -8.29 19.40 1.77
C SER A 26 -9.48 19.72 2.68
N TRP A 27 -9.68 21.01 2.96
CA TRP A 27 -10.80 21.44 3.78
C TRP A 27 -12.15 21.10 3.14
N ILE A 28 -12.29 21.30 1.83
CA ILE A 28 -13.50 20.96 1.06
C ILE A 28 -13.75 19.45 1.09
N GLY A 29 -12.72 18.63 0.90
CA GLY A 29 -12.83 17.17 1.00
C GLY A 29 -13.23 16.71 2.41
N ARG A 30 -12.68 17.35 3.46
CA ARG A 30 -13.04 17.06 4.85
C ARG A 30 -14.50 17.39 5.16
N MET A 31 -15.05 18.46 4.58
CA MET A 31 -16.48 18.75 4.69
C MET A 31 -17.33 17.67 4.02
N GLY A 32 -16.94 17.21 2.82
CA GLY A 32 -17.61 16.11 2.14
C GLY A 32 -17.70 14.84 2.98
N ILE A 33 -16.60 14.46 3.64
CA ILE A 33 -16.57 13.31 4.58
C ILE A 33 -17.59 13.49 5.71
N ASN A 34 -17.64 14.67 6.34
CA ASN A 34 -18.53 14.91 7.49
C ASN A 34 -20.02 14.96 7.11
N LEU A 35 -20.34 15.28 5.85
CA LEU A 35 -21.72 15.50 5.41
C LEU A 35 -22.33 14.28 4.72
N ALA A 36 -21.53 13.50 4.00
CA ALA A 36 -22.06 12.45 3.12
C ALA A 36 -21.27 11.12 3.16
N TYR A 37 -20.01 11.11 3.61
CA TYR A 37 -19.09 9.98 3.42
C TYR A 37 -18.37 9.58 4.72
N ASN A 38 -19.13 9.22 5.76
CA ASN A 38 -18.60 8.90 7.09
C ASN A 38 -17.68 7.67 7.11
N GLU A 39 -17.77 6.78 6.12
CA GLU A 39 -16.87 5.65 5.94
C GLU A 39 -15.40 6.07 5.68
N TYR A 40 -15.17 7.32 5.25
CA TYR A 40 -13.83 7.89 5.03
C TYR A 40 -13.28 8.61 6.27
N GLU A 41 -13.97 8.58 7.41
CA GLU A 41 -13.54 9.27 8.62
C GLU A 41 -12.16 8.84 9.11
N ILE A 42 -11.77 7.59 8.85
CA ILE A 42 -10.45 7.07 9.23
C ILE A 42 -9.31 7.90 8.64
N PHE A 43 -9.50 8.49 7.46
CA PHE A 43 -8.52 9.35 6.80
C PHE A 43 -8.33 10.69 7.49
N LYS A 44 -9.25 11.11 8.37
CA LYS A 44 -9.07 12.31 9.20
C LYS A 44 -8.05 12.08 10.33
N SER A 45 -7.66 10.85 10.64
CA SER A 45 -6.69 10.52 11.69
C SER A 45 -5.43 9.87 11.12
N TRP A 46 -4.29 10.54 11.27
CA TRP A 46 -3.02 10.08 10.70
C TRP A 46 -2.63 8.70 11.25
N TRP A 47 -2.72 8.49 12.56
CA TRP A 47 -2.29 7.24 13.19
C TRP A 47 -3.22 6.07 12.87
N ARG A 48 -4.55 6.29 12.81
CA ARG A 48 -5.51 5.23 12.44
C ARG A 48 -5.29 4.80 10.99
N SER A 49 -5.11 5.79 10.11
CA SER A 49 -4.79 5.56 8.71
C SER A 49 -3.45 4.83 8.53
N SER A 50 -2.41 5.22 9.26
CA SER A 50 -1.12 4.54 9.22
C SER A 50 -1.22 3.09 9.69
N LEU A 51 -1.96 2.82 10.78
CA LEU A 51 -2.18 1.46 11.25
C LEU A 51 -2.96 0.62 10.24
N LEU A 52 -3.99 1.18 9.60
CA LEU A 52 -4.74 0.50 8.56
C LEU A 52 -3.84 0.12 7.37
N VAL A 53 -3.08 1.09 6.85
CA VAL A 53 -2.15 0.84 5.73
C VAL A 53 -1.11 -0.20 6.11
N PHE A 54 -0.54 -0.10 7.31
CA PHE A 54 0.43 -1.07 7.79
C PHE A 54 -0.17 -2.48 7.91
N ALA A 55 -1.38 -2.60 8.46
CA ALA A 55 -2.09 -3.87 8.54
C ALA A 55 -2.30 -4.50 7.15
N ILE A 56 -2.72 -3.70 6.16
CA ILE A 56 -2.87 -4.15 4.77
C ILE A 56 -1.53 -4.62 4.20
N TYR A 57 -0.45 -3.87 4.41
CA TYR A 57 0.89 -4.29 3.97
C TYR A 57 1.36 -5.58 4.63
N ILE A 58 1.09 -5.77 5.91
CA ILE A 58 1.41 -7.02 6.60
C ILE A 58 0.63 -8.19 6.00
N LEU A 59 -0.66 -8.02 5.70
CA LEU A 59 -1.46 -9.06 5.05
C LEU A 59 -0.91 -9.43 3.68
N ILE A 60 -0.63 -8.44 2.82
CA ILE A 60 -0.04 -8.65 1.49
C ILE A 60 1.33 -9.34 1.61
N TYR A 61 2.18 -8.86 2.53
CA TYR A 61 3.49 -9.44 2.79
C TYR A 61 3.40 -10.89 3.24
N LEU A 62 2.45 -11.22 4.13
CA LEU A 62 2.24 -12.58 4.61
C LEU A 62 1.77 -13.52 3.49
N VAL A 63 0.84 -13.06 2.64
CA VAL A 63 0.40 -13.83 1.46
C VAL A 63 1.58 -14.17 0.55
N HIS A 64 2.39 -13.17 0.20
CA HIS A 64 3.59 -13.38 -0.62
C HIS A 64 4.67 -14.20 0.09
N TYR A 65 4.78 -14.08 1.41
CA TYR A 65 5.65 -14.90 2.22
C TYR A 65 5.27 -16.38 2.17
N PHE A 66 3.98 -16.72 2.29
CA PHE A 66 3.55 -18.12 2.16
C PHE A 66 3.75 -18.65 0.74
N ILE A 67 3.47 -17.86 -0.30
CA ILE A 67 3.76 -18.22 -1.70
C ILE A 67 5.26 -18.49 -1.89
N SER A 68 6.12 -17.67 -1.28
CA SER A 68 7.58 -17.81 -1.41
C SER A 68 8.17 -19.10 -0.83
N LYS A 69 7.38 -19.85 -0.03
CA LYS A 69 7.75 -21.18 0.47
C LYS A 69 7.59 -22.28 -0.59
N ASP A 70 6.95 -22.00 -1.73
CA ASP A 70 6.89 -22.92 -2.86
C ASP A 70 8.32 -23.24 -3.38
N LYS A 71 8.56 -24.51 -3.73
CA LYS A 71 9.84 -24.98 -4.27
C LYS A 71 10.09 -24.46 -5.70
N GLY A 72 9.05 -24.07 -6.44
CA GLY A 72 9.13 -23.56 -7.80
C GLY A 72 9.46 -22.07 -7.86
N ARG A 73 10.75 -21.70 -7.92
CA ARG A 73 11.19 -20.30 -8.02
C ARG A 73 10.53 -19.54 -9.18
N GLY A 74 10.38 -20.16 -10.35
CA GLY A 74 9.71 -19.56 -11.49
C GLY A 74 8.27 -19.16 -11.17
N ARG A 75 7.52 -20.01 -10.47
CA ARG A 75 6.15 -19.74 -10.05
C ARG A 75 6.07 -18.57 -9.06
N VAL A 76 6.97 -18.53 -8.07
CA VAL A 76 7.05 -17.42 -7.11
C VAL A 76 7.28 -16.09 -7.85
N ILE A 77 8.19 -16.07 -8.82
CA ILE A 77 8.47 -14.88 -9.63
C ILE A 77 7.21 -14.48 -10.43
N VAL A 78 6.58 -15.41 -11.14
CA VAL A 78 5.37 -15.12 -11.94
C VAL A 78 4.26 -14.54 -11.07
N ILE A 79 3.97 -15.15 -9.91
CA ILE A 79 2.92 -14.67 -9.01
C ILE A 79 3.22 -13.24 -8.50
N ASN A 80 4.46 -12.98 -8.07
CA ASN A 80 4.84 -11.64 -7.59
C ASN A 80 4.82 -10.62 -8.74
N THR A 81 5.26 -10.99 -9.94
CA THR A 81 5.18 -10.12 -11.12
C THR A 81 3.73 -9.78 -11.46
N VAL A 82 2.83 -10.77 -11.47
CA VAL A 82 1.40 -10.53 -11.71
C VAL A 82 0.80 -9.65 -10.62
N SER A 83 1.09 -9.91 -9.34
CA SER A 83 0.63 -9.05 -8.24
C SER A 83 1.19 -7.63 -8.33
N MET A 84 2.42 -7.45 -8.84
CA MET A 84 3.01 -6.13 -9.08
C MET A 84 2.29 -5.40 -10.22
N LEU A 85 1.94 -6.10 -11.31
CA LEU A 85 1.14 -5.54 -12.40
C LEU A 85 -0.26 -5.13 -11.91
N ILE A 86 -0.88 -5.91 -11.02
CA ILE A 86 -2.14 -5.53 -10.36
C ILE A 86 -1.96 -4.24 -9.55
N ALA A 87 -0.86 -4.11 -8.80
CA ALA A 87 -0.58 -2.88 -8.04
C ALA A 87 -0.39 -1.66 -8.96
N ILE A 88 0.28 -1.83 -10.10
CA ILE A 88 0.45 -0.76 -11.10
C ILE A 88 -0.89 -0.40 -11.76
N ALA A 89 -1.71 -1.39 -12.10
CA ALA A 89 -3.05 -1.16 -12.63
C ALA A 89 -3.93 -0.43 -11.60
N GLY A 90 -3.89 -0.84 -10.33
CA GLY A 90 -4.59 -0.18 -9.23
C GLY A 90 -4.15 1.27 -9.04
N LEU A 91 -2.85 1.55 -9.16
CA LEU A 91 -2.32 2.91 -9.17
C LEU A 91 -2.91 3.74 -10.32
N TYR A 92 -2.93 3.19 -11.54
CA TYR A 92 -3.51 3.86 -12.69
C TYR A 92 -5.01 4.14 -12.51
N TYR A 93 -5.78 3.15 -12.04
CA TYR A 93 -7.21 3.34 -11.75
C TYR A 93 -7.44 4.41 -10.69
N THR A 94 -6.63 4.40 -9.62
CA THR A 94 -6.71 5.41 -8.56
C THR A 94 -6.40 6.82 -9.09
N TYR A 95 -5.35 6.94 -9.92
CA TYR A 95 -5.02 8.19 -10.59
C TYR A 95 -6.17 8.66 -11.47
N HIS A 96 -6.72 7.78 -12.31
CA HIS A 96 -7.83 8.13 -13.19
C HIS A 96 -9.04 8.60 -12.39
N ASP A 97 -9.43 7.86 -11.37
CA ASP A 97 -10.55 8.18 -10.47
C ASP A 97 -10.38 9.56 -9.81
N PHE A 98 -9.20 9.87 -9.28
CA PHE A 98 -8.91 11.20 -8.71
C PHE A 98 -8.96 12.35 -9.71
N ARG A 99 -8.89 12.05 -11.02
CA ARG A 99 -8.98 13.05 -12.09
C ARG A 99 -10.40 13.20 -12.62
N THR A 100 -11.18 12.12 -12.65
CA THR A 100 -12.51 12.09 -13.26
C THR A 100 -13.64 12.30 -12.27
N ASP A 101 -13.52 11.81 -11.04
CA ASP A 101 -14.55 12.01 -10.01
C ASP A 101 -14.35 13.36 -9.30
N PHE A 102 -15.40 14.19 -9.30
CA PHE A 102 -15.33 15.52 -8.71
C PHE A 102 -15.02 15.46 -7.20
N SER A 103 -15.67 14.57 -6.46
CA SER A 103 -15.55 14.45 -5.00
C SER A 103 -14.15 14.00 -4.59
N HIS A 104 -13.56 13.07 -5.34
CA HIS A 104 -12.21 12.61 -5.08
C HIS A 104 -11.16 13.62 -5.54
N ARG A 105 -11.40 14.36 -6.63
CA ARG A 105 -10.49 15.40 -7.11
C ARG A 105 -10.29 16.53 -6.10
N ILE A 106 -11.37 16.96 -5.45
CA ILE A 106 -11.31 18.04 -4.46
C ILE A 106 -10.68 17.62 -3.14
N ALA A 107 -10.42 16.32 -2.90
CA ALA A 107 -9.74 15.83 -1.69
C ALA A 107 -8.30 16.36 -1.55
N GLY A 108 -7.69 16.82 -2.65
CA GLY A 108 -6.42 17.54 -2.67
C GLY A 108 -5.19 16.65 -2.89
N GLU A 109 -4.15 17.25 -3.46
CA GLU A 109 -2.99 16.52 -3.97
C GLU A 109 -2.23 15.73 -2.91
N ARG A 110 -2.11 16.25 -1.67
CA ARG A 110 -1.45 15.54 -0.57
C ARG A 110 -2.16 14.24 -0.22
N PHE A 111 -3.49 14.25 -0.23
CA PHE A 111 -4.29 13.05 -0.02
C PHE A 111 -4.06 12.04 -1.16
N HIS A 112 -4.05 12.52 -2.40
CA HIS A 112 -3.77 11.67 -3.57
C HIS A 112 -2.39 11.01 -3.50
N LEU A 113 -1.35 11.77 -3.13
CA LEU A 113 0.00 11.25 -2.95
C LEU A 113 0.05 10.12 -1.93
N GLY A 114 -0.78 10.14 -0.89
CA GLY A 114 -0.88 9.03 0.06
C GLY A 114 -1.31 7.72 -0.59
N PHE A 115 -2.26 7.77 -1.53
CA PHE A 115 -2.74 6.57 -2.23
C PHE A 115 -1.74 6.11 -3.28
N TYR A 116 -1.06 7.05 -3.95
CA TYR A 116 0.02 6.68 -4.88
C TYR A 116 1.16 5.99 -4.14
N LEU A 117 1.52 6.52 -2.97
CA LEU A 117 2.51 5.91 -2.09
C LEU A 117 2.06 4.55 -1.56
N PHE A 118 0.75 4.37 -1.31
CA PHE A 118 0.18 3.07 -0.96
C PHE A 118 0.53 1.98 -2.00
N TRP A 119 0.29 2.26 -3.27
CA TRP A 119 0.59 1.33 -4.38
C TRP A 119 2.10 1.10 -4.57
N LEU A 120 2.93 2.12 -4.33
CA LEU A 120 4.38 1.96 -4.33
C LEU A 120 4.86 1.00 -3.23
N GLY A 121 4.31 1.08 -2.02
CA GLY A 121 4.66 0.13 -0.96
C GLY A 121 4.26 -1.31 -1.30
N TRP A 122 3.13 -1.54 -1.97
CA TRP A 122 2.79 -2.88 -2.48
C TRP A 122 3.80 -3.33 -3.54
N THR A 123 4.17 -2.46 -4.49
CA THR A 123 5.21 -2.75 -5.48
C THR A 123 6.53 -3.17 -4.81
N VAL A 124 6.94 -2.48 -3.74
CA VAL A 124 8.13 -2.80 -2.95
C VAL A 124 8.07 -4.19 -2.32
N ILE A 125 6.89 -4.63 -1.84
CA ILE A 125 6.69 -6.00 -1.33
C ILE A 125 6.97 -7.02 -2.44
N ASN A 126 6.39 -6.84 -3.63
CA ASN A 126 6.59 -7.77 -4.75
C ASN A 126 8.07 -7.84 -5.16
N LEU A 127 8.73 -6.68 -5.31
CA LEU A 127 10.15 -6.60 -5.65
C LEU A 127 11.02 -7.34 -4.63
N HIS A 128 10.72 -7.21 -3.34
CA HIS A 128 11.44 -7.94 -2.30
C HIS A 128 11.42 -9.46 -2.55
N PHE A 129 10.29 -10.05 -2.90
CA PHE A 129 10.17 -11.50 -3.12
C PHE A 129 10.73 -11.95 -4.48
N ILE A 130 10.66 -11.10 -5.51
CA ILE A 130 11.28 -11.33 -6.82
C ILE A 130 12.82 -11.35 -6.71
N ILE A 131 13.40 -10.46 -5.91
CA ILE A 131 14.86 -10.31 -5.78
C ILE A 131 15.44 -11.26 -4.74
N SER A 132 14.73 -11.50 -3.63
CA SER A 132 15.23 -12.34 -2.52
C SER A 132 15.35 -13.80 -2.92
N LYS A 133 16.46 -14.46 -2.60
CA LYS A 133 16.69 -15.88 -2.94
C LYS A 133 15.84 -16.82 -2.06
N PRO A 134 15.32 -17.95 -2.57
CA PRO A 134 14.50 -18.89 -1.77
C PRO A 134 15.15 -19.34 -0.46
N LYS A 135 16.47 -19.60 -0.46
CA LYS A 135 17.24 -19.97 0.74
C LYS A 135 17.28 -18.88 1.82
N GLU A 136 17.09 -17.61 1.45
CA GLU A 136 17.08 -16.49 2.41
C GLU A 136 15.71 -16.27 3.03
N ILE A 137 14.65 -16.65 2.30
CA ILE A 137 13.27 -16.50 2.73
C ILE A 137 12.83 -17.71 3.56
N ALA A 138 13.32 -18.91 3.24
CA ALA A 138 12.97 -20.16 3.91
C ALA A 138 13.70 -20.43 5.24
N LYS A 139 14.75 -19.66 5.59
CA LYS A 139 15.39 -19.79 6.91
C LYS A 139 14.45 -19.25 8.00
N PRO A 140 14.20 -20.02 9.09
CA PRO A 140 13.46 -19.52 10.25
C PRO A 140 14.10 -18.24 10.83
#